data_AF-A0A532TKP8-F1
#
_entry.id   AF-A0A532TKP8-F1
#
_cell.length_a   1.000
_cell.length_b   1.000
_cell.length_c   1.000
_cell.angle_alpha   90.00
_cell.angle_beta   90.00
_cell.angle_gamma   90.00
#
_symmetry.space_group_name_H-M   'P 1'
#
loop_
_entity.id
_entity.type
_entity.pdbx_description
1 polymer ?
#
loop_
_entity_poly.entity_id
_entity_poly.type
_entity_poly.pdbx_seq_one_letter_code
_entity_poly.pdbx_strand_id
1 'polypeptide(L)'
;MVQISNNVNFNGVSPKNLMDATYKAVENFQIRAFFEAKNDILSVGKLSEEEFYEILDAMIDAETERKLVLESLKGKEPLFLEEIAKILKEFPRENVIRDVIYLKEQGYIEEHIEIKTKTVIKKIKGEEKKVEEKEYFYRYQVKDLPDDFIEHFFEPVSIVFDSEVCCQCGWCSSICPVNAITVTADILEIDDETCMKCGICYSVCPKSFSIEQAGRSINKLDKSLKFSEKINGYINTYSASTTKDDIKKVRQDGGVVTSILQYLLENKLVDAIVAVQHSEEKWKPEPVIVDDLKDLYKTGGTKYANASTLAIIDKAKKYDKIAVVGTPCIMNAIEKGTLFPSGLPFFKNIKYRIGLFCMESFPYEGVLNLIKEQFQKDFNKVTKMDISGGKFIIYLDSGEDLRVPLKEVKSYARHNCHYCEDLTADFADISVGSIGSPSGWSSVITRTKIGEKIYKEAIKAGLIESKSLKEVKPGQPLLERIAGIKRKNCKPIKLEKE
;
A
#
# COMPACT_ATOMS: atom_id res chain seq x y z
N MET A 1 -6.65 -4.89 10.63
CA MET A 1 -7.75 -4.15 11.29
C MET A 1 -7.19 -2.85 11.85
N VAL A 2 -7.04 -1.84 10.99
CA VAL A 2 -7.20 -0.45 11.42
C VAL A 2 -8.61 -0.11 10.97
N GLN A 3 -9.59 -0.54 11.76
CA GLN A 3 -10.87 0.14 11.72
C GLN A 3 -10.56 1.48 12.36
N ILE A 4 -10.35 2.50 11.53
CA ILE A 4 -10.70 3.83 11.98
C ILE A 4 -12.14 3.71 12.47
N SER A 5 -12.34 3.96 13.76
CA SER A 5 -13.65 3.85 14.37
C SER A 5 -14.54 4.95 13.76
N ASN A 6 -15.31 4.61 12.73
CA ASN A 6 -16.32 5.50 12.16
C ASN A 6 -17.48 5.75 13.15
N ASN A 7 -17.53 5.06 14.30
CA ASN A 7 -18.38 5.44 15.43
C ASN A 7 -17.73 6.59 16.21
N VAL A 8 -17.71 7.79 15.62
CA VAL A 8 -17.29 9.01 16.30
C VAL A 8 -18.44 9.46 17.21
N ASN A 9 -18.17 9.56 18.51
CA ASN A 9 -19.13 10.14 19.44
C ASN A 9 -18.74 11.60 19.69
N PHE A 10 -19.45 12.53 19.06
CA PHE A 10 -19.20 13.98 19.14
C PHE A 10 -19.56 14.63 20.50
N ASN A 11 -19.55 13.85 21.59
CA ASN A 11 -20.00 14.28 22.93
C ASN A 11 -19.28 15.53 23.46
N GLY A 12 -18.03 15.77 23.08
CA GLY A 12 -17.27 16.95 23.49
C GLY A 12 -17.35 18.14 22.52
N VAL A 13 -18.07 18.02 21.41
CA VAL A 13 -18.32 19.10 20.46
C VAL A 13 -19.70 19.68 20.75
N SER A 14 -19.82 21.02 20.82
CA SER A 14 -21.13 21.63 21.03
C SER A 14 -22.07 21.26 19.88
N PRO A 15 -23.38 21.01 20.14
CA PRO A 15 -24.33 20.71 19.08
C PRO A 15 -24.36 21.76 17.97
N LYS A 16 -24.15 23.03 18.33
CA LYS A 16 -24.01 24.13 17.38
C LYS A 16 -22.81 23.94 16.46
N ASN A 17 -21.62 23.74 17.02
CA ASN A 17 -20.40 23.60 16.22
C ASN A 17 -20.45 22.35 15.33
N LEU A 18 -21.04 21.26 15.84
CA LEU A 18 -21.25 20.06 15.06
C LEU A 18 -22.20 20.30 13.89
N MET A 19 -23.35 20.93 14.14
CA MET A 19 -24.32 21.27 13.11
C MET A 19 -23.72 22.20 12.04
N ASP A 20 -22.98 23.23 12.46
CA ASP A 20 -22.31 24.17 11.55
C ASP A 20 -21.25 23.45 10.70
N ALA A 21 -20.46 22.56 11.30
CA ALA A 21 -19.46 21.75 10.60
C ALA A 21 -20.08 20.78 9.61
N THR A 22 -21.15 20.08 9.99
CA THR A 22 -21.87 19.15 9.11
C THR A 22 -22.56 19.89 7.97
N TYR A 23 -23.14 21.06 8.23
CA TYR A 23 -23.71 21.92 7.19
C TYR A 23 -22.64 22.30 6.15
N LYS A 24 -21.45 22.74 6.59
CA LYS A 24 -20.32 23.02 5.68
C LYS A 24 -19.82 21.76 4.97
N ALA A 25 -19.91 20.59 5.62
CA ALA A 25 -19.49 19.32 5.03
C ALA A 25 -20.36 18.92 3.84
N VAL A 26 -21.69 19.06 3.94
CA VAL A 26 -22.59 18.71 2.83
C VAL A 26 -22.47 19.63 1.61
N GLU A 27 -21.86 20.81 1.77
CA GLU A 27 -21.52 21.71 0.66
C GLU A 27 -20.28 21.24 -0.13
N ASN A 28 -19.50 20.29 0.40
CA ASN A 28 -18.32 19.74 -0.27
C ASN A 28 -18.70 19.12 -1.62
N PHE A 29 -17.90 19.44 -2.66
CA PHE A 29 -18.14 18.99 -4.02
C PHE A 29 -18.22 17.46 -4.16
N GLN A 30 -17.36 16.70 -3.49
CA GLN A 30 -17.35 15.24 -3.60
C GLN A 30 -18.64 14.62 -3.04
N ILE A 31 -19.11 15.13 -1.90
CA ILE A 31 -20.35 14.67 -1.26
C ILE A 31 -21.53 14.96 -2.18
N ARG A 32 -21.61 16.18 -2.72
CA ARG A 32 -22.67 16.56 -3.67
C ARG A 32 -22.64 15.73 -4.94
N ALA A 33 -21.47 15.59 -5.58
CA ALA A 33 -21.32 14.80 -6.79
C ALA A 33 -21.72 13.33 -6.58
N PHE A 34 -21.34 12.75 -5.43
CA PHE A 34 -21.73 11.38 -5.08
C PHE A 34 -23.24 11.26 -4.82
N PHE A 35 -23.84 12.21 -4.11
CA PHE A 35 -25.28 12.23 -3.83
C PHE A 35 -26.14 12.43 -5.09
N GLU A 36 -25.78 13.42 -5.92
CA GLU A 36 -26.49 13.77 -7.15
C GLU A 36 -26.44 12.60 -8.16
N ALA A 37 -25.35 11.82 -8.18
CA ALA A 37 -25.17 10.64 -9.03
C ALA A 37 -25.78 9.33 -8.48
N LYS A 38 -26.63 9.38 -7.44
CA LYS A 38 -27.22 8.19 -6.80
C LYS A 38 -27.80 7.20 -7.81
N ASN A 39 -28.62 7.68 -8.75
CA ASN A 39 -29.30 6.82 -9.70
C ASN A 39 -28.30 6.13 -10.64
N ASP A 40 -27.30 6.86 -11.13
CA ASP A 40 -26.27 6.31 -12.02
C ASP A 40 -25.44 5.25 -11.27
N ILE A 41 -25.03 5.55 -10.04
CA ILE A 41 -24.29 4.61 -9.16
C ILE A 41 -25.07 3.32 -8.93
N LEU A 42 -26.35 3.42 -8.55
CA LEU A 42 -27.18 2.25 -8.25
C LEU A 42 -27.51 1.45 -9.52
N SER A 43 -27.65 2.11 -10.68
CA SER A 43 -27.91 1.44 -11.96
C SER A 43 -26.79 0.49 -12.39
N VAL A 44 -25.55 0.75 -11.96
CA VAL A 44 -24.38 -0.10 -12.23
C VAL A 44 -24.45 -1.42 -11.46
N GLY A 45 -25.15 -1.46 -10.31
CA GLY A 45 -25.27 -2.65 -9.48
C GLY A 45 -24.00 -3.00 -8.67
N LYS A 46 -23.03 -2.08 -8.59
CA LYS A 46 -21.80 -2.25 -7.78
C LYS A 46 -22.00 -2.01 -6.29
N LEU A 47 -23.02 -1.23 -5.96
CA LEU A 47 -23.42 -0.86 -4.61
C LEU A 47 -24.92 -1.10 -4.47
N SER A 48 -25.31 -1.70 -3.35
CA SER A 48 -26.69 -1.65 -2.88
C SER A 48 -27.05 -0.23 -2.43
N GLU A 49 -28.35 0.05 -2.30
CA GLU A 49 -28.82 1.33 -1.75
C GLU A 49 -28.33 1.55 -0.31
N GLU A 50 -28.26 0.49 0.49
CA GLU A 50 -27.70 0.52 1.84
C GLU A 50 -26.21 0.89 1.82
N GLU A 51 -25.39 0.21 1.01
CA GLU A 51 -23.96 0.54 0.86
C GLU A 51 -23.75 1.98 0.37
N PHE A 52 -24.61 2.47 -0.53
CA PHE A 52 -24.55 3.85 -1.00
C PHE A 52 -24.72 4.83 0.16
N TYR A 53 -25.75 4.65 1.00
CA TYR A 53 -25.99 5.53 2.14
C TYR A 53 -24.91 5.37 3.22
N GLU A 54 -24.42 4.16 3.47
CA GLU A 54 -23.28 3.96 4.38
C GLU A 54 -22.02 4.71 3.93
N ILE A 55 -21.75 4.73 2.61
CA ILE A 55 -20.63 5.48 2.04
C ILE A 55 -20.89 6.98 2.16
N LEU A 56 -22.08 7.46 1.81
CA LEU A 56 -22.44 8.87 1.88
C LEU A 56 -22.31 9.41 3.32
N ASP A 57 -22.85 8.68 4.29
CA ASP A 57 -22.76 9.04 5.71
C ASP A 57 -21.29 9.09 6.16
N ALA A 58 -20.48 8.10 5.79
CA ALA A 58 -19.05 8.09 6.10
C ALA A 58 -18.29 9.27 5.44
N MET A 59 -18.67 9.69 4.23
CA MET A 59 -18.10 10.88 3.58
C MET A 59 -18.46 12.15 4.35
N ILE A 60 -19.72 12.29 4.78
CA ILE A 60 -20.21 13.46 5.53
C ILE A 60 -19.54 13.53 6.91
N ASP A 61 -19.43 12.41 7.63
CA ASP A 61 -18.80 12.35 8.95
C ASP A 61 -17.32 12.74 8.87
N ALA A 62 -16.61 12.19 7.88
CA ALA A 62 -15.21 12.49 7.64
C ALA A 62 -14.97 13.96 7.32
N GLU A 63 -15.83 14.54 6.49
CA GLU A 63 -15.71 15.94 6.11
C GLU A 63 -16.13 16.87 7.26
N THR A 64 -17.12 16.47 8.07
CA THR A 64 -17.47 17.15 9.32
C THR A 64 -16.27 17.19 10.28
N GLU A 65 -15.58 16.06 10.46
CA GLU A 65 -14.36 15.99 11.29
C GLU A 65 -13.29 16.97 10.77
N ARG A 66 -13.06 17.02 9.45
CA ARG A 66 -12.12 17.97 8.84
C ARG A 66 -12.50 19.43 9.05
N LYS A 67 -13.78 19.80 8.96
CA LYS A 67 -14.23 21.17 9.30
C LYS A 67 -13.90 21.51 10.74
N LEU A 68 -14.14 20.58 11.67
CA LEU A 68 -13.82 20.77 13.08
C LEU A 68 -12.31 20.88 13.31
N VAL A 69 -11.49 20.13 12.57
CA VAL A 69 -10.03 20.27 12.58
C VAL A 69 -9.60 21.67 12.14
N LEU A 70 -10.10 22.16 10.99
CA LEU A 70 -9.78 23.50 10.48
C LEU A 70 -10.16 24.60 11.47
N GLU A 71 -11.40 24.58 11.96
CA GLU A 71 -11.91 25.58 12.93
C GLU A 71 -11.10 25.54 14.24
N SER A 72 -10.73 24.34 14.71
CA SER A 72 -9.95 24.19 15.95
C SER A 72 -8.50 24.68 15.81
N LEU A 73 -7.98 24.78 14.59
CA LEU A 73 -6.62 25.22 14.31
C LEU A 73 -6.53 26.66 13.79
N LYS A 74 -7.66 27.30 13.45
CA LYS A 74 -7.71 28.69 12.96
C LYS A 74 -7.03 29.64 13.96
N GLY A 75 -6.12 30.46 13.46
CA GLY A 75 -5.38 31.46 14.25
C GLY A 75 -4.35 30.92 15.24
N LYS A 76 -4.03 29.62 15.21
CA LYS A 76 -2.95 29.04 16.04
C LYS A 76 -1.59 29.12 15.33
N GLU A 77 -0.52 29.19 16.10
CA GLU A 77 0.86 28.99 15.63
C GLU A 77 1.08 27.56 15.09
N PRO A 78 2.15 27.28 14.33
CA PRO A 78 2.44 25.93 13.83
C PRO A 78 2.61 24.89 14.95
N LEU A 79 1.80 23.82 14.90
CA LEU A 79 1.74 22.75 15.92
C LEU A 79 2.22 21.41 15.40
N PHE A 80 2.79 20.58 16.28
CA PHE A 80 3.06 19.17 15.98
C PHE A 80 1.74 18.38 15.91
N LEU A 81 1.73 17.30 15.10
CA LEU A 81 0.58 16.38 15.04
C LEU A 81 0.14 15.86 16.42
N GLU A 82 1.08 15.65 17.34
CA GLU A 82 0.76 15.22 18.70
C GLU A 82 0.03 16.28 19.52
N GLU A 83 0.33 17.56 19.28
CA GLU A 83 -0.33 18.68 19.96
C GLU A 83 -1.72 18.88 19.39
N ILE A 84 -1.86 18.80 18.06
CA ILE A 84 -3.16 18.88 17.37
C ILE A 84 -4.10 17.77 17.86
N ALA A 85 -3.62 16.52 17.93
CA ALA A 85 -4.39 15.41 18.46
C ALA A 85 -4.80 15.57 19.94
N LYS A 86 -4.04 16.31 20.75
CA LYS A 86 -4.42 16.63 22.14
C LYS A 86 -5.49 17.71 22.21
N ILE A 87 -5.47 18.69 21.29
CA ILE A 87 -6.53 19.70 21.17
C ILE A 87 -7.84 19.01 20.79
N LEU A 88 -7.78 18.11 19.82
CA LEU A 88 -8.90 17.37 19.26
C LEU A 88 -9.09 15.99 19.94
N LYS A 89 -8.92 15.93 21.27
CA LYS A 89 -8.95 14.68 22.06
C LYS A 89 -10.25 13.87 21.96
N GLU A 90 -11.32 14.49 21.48
CA GLU A 90 -12.63 13.84 21.26
C GLU A 90 -12.59 12.88 20.05
N PHE A 91 -11.62 13.07 19.15
CA PHE A 91 -11.42 12.24 17.98
C PHE A 91 -10.29 11.24 18.20
N PRO A 92 -10.37 10.03 17.59
CA PRO A 92 -9.24 9.12 17.54
C PRO A 92 -8.01 9.83 16.97
N ARG A 93 -6.86 9.64 17.61
CA ARG A 93 -5.61 10.34 17.27
C ARG A 93 -5.21 10.12 15.82
N GLU A 94 -5.40 8.91 15.33
CA GLU A 94 -5.15 8.49 13.96
C GLU A 94 -6.00 9.26 12.94
N ASN A 95 -7.25 9.57 13.27
CA ASN A 95 -8.14 10.34 12.40
C ASN A 95 -7.69 11.79 12.30
N VAL A 96 -7.35 12.40 13.44
CA VAL A 96 -6.82 13.77 13.47
C VAL A 96 -5.55 13.87 12.63
N ILE A 97 -4.63 12.90 12.74
CA ILE A 97 -3.41 12.88 11.93
C ILE A 97 -3.73 12.76 10.45
N ARG A 98 -4.58 11.81 10.08
CA ARG A 98 -5.06 11.60 8.71
C ARG A 98 -5.65 12.90 8.14
N ASP A 99 -6.53 13.57 8.87
CA ASP A 99 -7.23 14.76 8.41
C ASP A 99 -6.33 15.98 8.29
N VAL A 100 -5.41 16.18 9.23
CA VAL A 100 -4.39 17.24 9.10
C VAL A 100 -3.56 17.04 7.82
N ILE A 101 -3.12 15.80 7.55
CA ILE A 101 -2.38 15.51 6.33
C ILE A 101 -3.25 15.70 5.09
N TYR A 102 -4.51 15.25 5.10
CA TYR A 102 -5.44 15.47 4.00
C TYR A 102 -5.62 16.95 3.67
N LEU A 103 -5.93 17.76 4.69
CA LEU A 103 -6.13 19.20 4.57
C LEU A 103 -4.86 19.92 4.11
N LYS A 104 -3.68 19.41 4.49
CA LYS A 104 -2.39 19.88 3.95
C LYS A 104 -2.28 19.60 2.45
N GLU A 105 -2.61 18.40 2.00
CA GLU A 105 -2.58 18.03 0.58
C GLU A 105 -3.63 18.78 -0.25
N GLN A 106 -4.73 19.21 0.37
CA GLN A 106 -5.70 20.13 -0.24
C GLN A 106 -5.23 21.59 -0.25
N GLY A 107 -4.11 21.89 0.42
CA GLY A 107 -3.52 23.22 0.48
C GLY A 107 -4.12 24.14 1.53
N TYR A 108 -4.92 23.61 2.47
CA TYR A 108 -5.58 24.39 3.54
C TYR A 108 -4.74 24.48 4.81
N ILE A 109 -3.84 23.52 4.98
CA ILE A 109 -2.84 23.50 6.03
C ILE A 109 -1.45 23.62 5.42
N GLU A 110 -0.63 24.51 5.96
CA GLU A 110 0.79 24.62 5.67
C GLU A 110 1.60 23.69 6.54
N GLU A 111 2.65 23.10 5.95
CA GLU A 111 3.64 22.29 6.64
C GLU A 111 4.94 23.09 6.80
N HIS A 112 5.32 23.31 8.06
CA HIS A 112 6.56 23.96 8.44
C HIS A 112 7.58 22.91 8.82
N ILE A 113 8.71 22.89 8.12
CA ILE A 113 9.78 21.91 8.32
C ILE A 113 10.97 22.58 9.02
N GLU A 114 11.25 22.14 10.23
CA GLU A 114 12.47 22.51 10.97
C GLU A 114 13.49 21.36 10.87
N ILE A 115 14.71 21.67 10.45
CA ILE A 115 15.79 20.67 10.28
C ILE A 115 16.87 20.92 11.33
N LYS A 116 17.13 19.93 12.19
CA LYS A 116 18.25 19.95 13.14
C LYS A 116 19.33 19.00 12.68
N THR A 117 20.56 19.48 12.56
CA THR A 117 21.70 18.63 12.21
C THR A 117 22.46 18.28 13.48
N LYS A 118 22.65 16.98 13.73
CA LYS A 118 23.51 16.46 14.81
C LYS A 118 24.69 15.71 14.21
N THR A 119 25.87 15.92 14.77
CA THR A 119 27.07 15.15 14.40
C THR A 119 27.16 13.93 15.31
N VAL A 120 27.02 12.74 14.72
CA VAL A 120 27.19 11.46 15.43
C VAL A 120 28.41 10.72 14.93
N ILE A 121 29.13 10.09 15.86
CA ILE A 121 30.25 9.22 15.50
C ILE A 121 29.67 7.84 15.18
N LYS A 122 29.85 7.39 13.95
CA LYS A 122 29.46 6.05 13.50
C LYS A 122 30.67 5.25 13.11
N LYS A 123 30.68 3.98 13.51
CA LYS A 123 31.68 3.01 13.07
C LYS A 123 31.31 2.49 11.69
N ILE A 124 31.99 2.98 10.64
CA ILE A 124 31.78 2.58 9.25
C ILE A 124 32.99 1.79 8.79
N LYS A 125 32.81 0.52 8.46
CA LYS A 125 33.90 -0.40 8.07
C LYS A 125 35.05 -0.48 9.10
N GLY A 126 34.75 -0.32 10.39
CA GLY A 126 35.73 -0.40 11.48
C GLY A 126 36.34 0.94 11.90
N GLU A 127 36.20 1.99 11.09
CA GLU A 127 36.69 3.34 11.38
C GLU A 127 35.58 4.21 11.99
N GLU A 128 35.92 5.03 12.98
CA GLU A 128 35.02 6.04 13.52
C GLU A 128 34.96 7.24 12.56
N LYS A 129 33.77 7.49 12.00
CA LYS A 129 33.51 8.63 11.14
C LYS A 129 32.48 9.54 11.79
N LYS A 130 32.75 10.84 11.79
CA LYS A 130 31.73 11.86 12.08
C LYS A 130 30.75 11.88 10.92
N VAL A 131 29.50 11.55 11.20
CA VAL A 131 28.40 11.56 10.25
C VAL A 131 27.40 12.60 10.72
N GLU A 132 27.06 13.53 9.84
CA GLU A 132 25.94 14.45 10.07
C GLU A 132 24.62 13.68 9.86
N GLU A 133 23.81 13.63 10.91
CA GLU A 133 22.43 13.17 10.85
C GLU A 133 21.51 14.38 10.90
N LYS A 134 20.56 14.45 9.96
CA LYS A 134 19.49 15.44 9.95
C LYS A 134 18.25 14.84 10.63
N GLU A 135 17.71 15.56 11.60
CA GLU A 135 16.39 15.31 12.18
C GLU A 135 15.42 16.35 11.62
N TYR A 136 14.27 15.87 11.16
CA TYR A 136 13.22 16.69 10.54
C TYR A 136 12.04 16.77 11.51
N PHE A 137 11.58 17.98 11.78
CA PHE A 137 10.47 18.30 12.65
C PHE A 137 9.39 18.96 11.82
N TYR A 138 8.20 18.36 11.78
CA TYR A 138 7.08 18.81 10.96
C TYR A 138 6.01 19.43 11.87
N ARG A 139 5.64 20.67 11.58
CA ARG A 139 4.55 21.38 12.25
C ARG A 139 3.53 21.86 11.22
N TYR A 140 2.29 22.03 11.65
CA TYR A 140 1.16 22.26 10.78
C TYR A 140 0.37 23.48 11.25
N GLN A 141 -0.01 24.34 10.33
CA GLN A 141 -0.75 25.56 10.58
C GLN A 141 -1.85 25.73 9.53
N VAL A 142 -3.06 26.14 9.93
CA VAL A 142 -4.12 26.47 8.97
C VAL A 142 -3.77 27.78 8.28
N LYS A 143 -3.91 27.83 6.94
CA LYS A 143 -3.76 29.06 6.17
C LYS A 143 -4.82 30.09 6.57
N ASP A 144 -4.56 31.35 6.26
CA ASP A 144 -5.60 32.37 6.33
C ASP A 144 -6.63 32.12 5.22
N LEU A 145 -7.66 31.32 5.54
CA LEU A 145 -8.75 30.97 4.64
C LEU A 145 -9.87 32.02 4.76
N PRO A 146 -10.37 32.58 3.64
CA PRO A 146 -11.54 33.44 3.65
C PRO A 146 -12.75 32.78 4.33
N ASP A 147 -13.62 33.57 4.93
CA ASP A 147 -14.82 33.03 5.60
C ASP A 147 -15.81 32.37 4.60
N ASP A 148 -15.73 32.73 3.32
CA ASP A 148 -16.49 32.16 2.19
C ASP A 148 -15.67 31.13 1.37
N PHE A 149 -14.57 30.63 1.93
CA PHE A 149 -13.71 29.65 1.25
C PHE A 149 -14.48 28.38 0.89
N ILE A 150 -14.45 28.01 -0.40
CA ILE A 150 -15.00 26.74 -0.92
C ILE A 150 -13.84 25.81 -1.25
N GLU A 151 -13.95 24.57 -0.79
CA GLU A 151 -12.95 23.54 -1.05
C GLU A 151 -12.83 23.21 -2.54
N HIS A 152 -11.58 23.06 -2.97
CA HIS A 152 -11.24 22.64 -4.31
C HIS A 152 -11.59 21.17 -4.54
N PHE A 153 -12.00 20.84 -5.77
CA PHE A 153 -12.17 19.46 -6.19
C PHE A 153 -10.80 18.78 -6.37
N PHE A 154 -10.72 17.47 -6.17
CA PHE A 154 -9.54 16.71 -6.56
C PHE A 154 -9.45 16.60 -8.08
N GLU A 155 -8.25 16.77 -8.60
CA GLU A 155 -7.94 16.43 -9.99
C GLU A 155 -8.35 14.98 -10.31
N PRO A 156 -8.78 14.67 -11.55
CA PRO A 156 -9.01 13.30 -11.97
C PRO A 156 -7.75 12.45 -11.80
N VAL A 157 -7.92 11.15 -11.54
CA VAL A 157 -6.77 10.23 -11.38
C VAL A 157 -5.92 10.09 -12.65
N SER A 158 -6.42 10.54 -13.81
CA SER A 158 -5.65 10.58 -15.08
C SER A 158 -4.35 11.34 -14.93
N ILE A 159 -4.31 12.43 -14.16
CA ILE A 159 -3.07 13.21 -13.95
C ILE A 159 -1.90 12.36 -13.43
N VAL A 160 -2.19 11.30 -12.65
CA VAL A 160 -1.20 10.36 -12.13
C VAL A 160 -0.66 9.45 -13.24
N PHE A 161 -1.52 9.08 -14.19
CA PHE A 161 -1.16 8.31 -15.36
C PHE A 161 -0.37 9.16 -16.35
N ASP A 162 -0.86 10.36 -16.65
CA ASP A 162 -0.24 11.32 -17.58
C ASP A 162 1.15 11.76 -17.09
N SER A 163 1.33 11.86 -15.77
CA SER A 163 2.64 12.12 -15.15
C SER A 163 3.58 10.89 -15.09
N GLU A 164 3.21 9.77 -15.72
CA GLU A 164 3.98 8.50 -15.79
C GLU A 164 4.35 7.87 -14.43
N VAL A 165 3.66 8.24 -13.34
CA VAL A 165 3.93 7.72 -11.98
C VAL A 165 2.94 6.64 -11.55
N CYS A 166 1.87 6.41 -12.32
CA CYS A 166 0.85 5.40 -12.05
C CYS A 166 1.45 4.00 -11.90
N CYS A 167 1.18 3.32 -10.78
CA CYS A 167 1.68 1.96 -10.54
C CYS A 167 0.81 0.86 -11.16
N GLN A 168 -0.31 1.21 -11.82
CA GLN A 168 -1.30 0.30 -12.41
C GLN A 168 -1.81 -0.77 -11.43
N CYS A 169 -2.08 -0.38 -10.17
CA CYS A 169 -2.57 -1.33 -9.17
C CYS A 169 -4.01 -1.80 -9.41
N GLY A 170 -4.83 -0.99 -10.09
CA GLY A 170 -6.24 -1.28 -10.37
C GLY A 170 -7.22 -0.85 -9.26
N TRP A 171 -6.77 -0.12 -8.25
CA TRP A 171 -7.65 0.29 -7.16
C TRP A 171 -8.71 1.31 -7.63
N CYS A 172 -8.34 2.23 -8.51
CA CYS A 172 -9.24 3.24 -9.07
C CYS A 172 -10.39 2.64 -9.90
N SER A 173 -10.16 1.57 -10.67
CA SER A 173 -11.24 0.90 -11.42
C SER A 173 -12.23 0.21 -10.50
N SER A 174 -11.73 -0.48 -9.47
CA SER A 174 -12.59 -1.20 -8.52
C SER A 174 -13.40 -0.26 -7.63
N ILE A 175 -12.83 0.89 -7.24
CA ILE A 175 -13.52 1.87 -6.39
C ILE A 175 -14.51 2.74 -7.17
N CYS A 176 -14.35 2.84 -8.49
CA CYS A 176 -15.23 3.67 -9.31
C CYS A 176 -16.65 3.12 -9.24
N PRO A 177 -17.62 3.87 -8.67
CA PRO A 177 -18.96 3.35 -8.44
C PRO A 177 -19.80 3.31 -9.73
N VAL A 178 -19.37 4.03 -10.77
CA VAL A 178 -20.02 4.11 -12.10
C VAL A 178 -19.26 3.35 -13.20
N ASN A 179 -18.19 2.60 -12.86
CA ASN A 179 -17.40 1.83 -13.85
C ASN A 179 -16.72 2.64 -14.97
N ALA A 180 -16.49 3.94 -14.77
CA ALA A 180 -15.85 4.80 -15.77
C ALA A 180 -14.35 4.56 -15.98
N ILE A 181 -13.71 3.58 -15.31
CA ILE A 181 -12.25 3.41 -15.35
C ILE A 181 -11.88 1.96 -15.68
N THR A 182 -11.08 1.78 -16.73
CA THR A 182 -10.46 0.51 -17.09
C THR A 182 -8.97 0.54 -16.78
N VAL A 183 -8.45 -0.45 -16.06
CA VAL A 183 -7.01 -0.57 -15.75
C VAL A 183 -6.53 -1.98 -16.06
N THR A 184 -5.45 -2.07 -16.82
CA THR A 184 -4.70 -3.31 -17.04
C THR A 184 -3.23 -3.11 -16.68
N ALA A 185 -2.41 -4.14 -16.93
CA ALA A 185 -0.96 -4.03 -16.79
C ALA A 185 -0.35 -2.99 -17.74
N ASP A 186 -1.04 -2.60 -18.81
CA ASP A 186 -0.49 -1.75 -19.86
C ASP A 186 -1.23 -0.41 -20.00
N ILE A 187 -2.53 -0.36 -19.68
CA ILE A 187 -3.37 0.84 -19.90
C ILE A 187 -4.09 1.31 -18.64
N LEU A 188 -4.43 2.60 -18.61
CA LEU A 188 -5.44 3.20 -17.76
C LEU A 188 -6.28 4.13 -18.65
N GLU A 189 -7.58 3.83 -18.75
CA GLU A 189 -8.51 4.61 -19.56
C GLU A 189 -9.67 5.07 -18.69
N ILE A 190 -10.10 6.32 -18.88
CA ILE A 190 -11.26 6.90 -18.23
C ILE A 190 -12.29 7.23 -19.31
N ASP A 191 -13.51 6.70 -19.15
CA ASP A 191 -14.65 7.09 -19.95
C ASP A 191 -15.24 8.40 -19.39
N ASP A 192 -14.94 9.51 -20.06
CA ASP A 192 -15.38 10.84 -19.65
C ASP A 192 -16.90 11.05 -19.73
N GLU A 193 -17.62 10.25 -20.53
CA GLU A 193 -19.08 10.32 -20.61
C GLU A 193 -19.74 9.67 -19.39
N THR A 194 -19.14 8.59 -18.89
CA THR A 194 -19.61 7.89 -17.67
C THR A 194 -19.03 8.52 -16.39
N CYS A 195 -17.90 9.22 -16.47
CA CYS A 195 -17.21 9.78 -15.30
C CYS A 195 -17.99 10.95 -14.66
N MET A 196 -18.51 10.73 -13.45
CA MET A 196 -19.16 11.76 -12.63
C MET A 196 -18.18 12.70 -11.88
N LYS A 197 -16.88 12.64 -12.17
CA LYS A 197 -15.84 13.52 -11.61
C LYS A 197 -15.80 13.62 -10.07
N CYS A 198 -16.25 12.59 -9.36
CA CYS A 198 -16.33 12.58 -7.88
C CYS A 198 -14.97 12.63 -7.14
N GLY A 199 -13.85 12.31 -7.81
CA GLY A 199 -12.50 12.33 -7.21
C GLY A 199 -12.15 11.17 -6.26
N ILE A 200 -13.05 10.20 -6.03
CA ILE A 200 -12.79 9.03 -5.17
C ILE A 200 -11.56 8.24 -5.66
N CYS A 201 -11.42 8.06 -6.97
CA CYS A 201 -10.28 7.37 -7.57
C CYS A 201 -8.93 8.06 -7.27
N TYR A 202 -8.91 9.39 -7.25
CA TYR A 202 -7.73 10.18 -6.92
C TYR A 202 -7.43 10.11 -5.42
N SER A 203 -8.44 10.21 -4.56
CA SER A 203 -8.26 10.17 -3.10
C SER A 203 -7.67 8.84 -2.62
N VAL A 204 -7.96 7.73 -3.30
CA VAL A 204 -7.43 6.41 -2.94
C VAL A 204 -6.14 6.03 -3.68
N CYS A 205 -5.71 6.82 -4.67
CA CYS A 205 -4.54 6.49 -5.47
C CYS A 205 -3.24 6.59 -4.64
N PRO A 206 -2.41 5.54 -4.53
CA PRO A 206 -1.18 5.59 -3.74
C PRO A 206 -0.11 6.54 -4.30
N LYS A 207 -0.38 7.17 -5.44
CA LYS A 207 0.53 8.06 -6.19
C LYS A 207 -0.01 9.48 -6.34
N SER A 208 -1.21 9.79 -5.84
CA SER A 208 -1.78 11.14 -5.89
C SER A 208 -1.18 12.06 -4.82
N PHE A 209 -1.25 11.64 -3.56
CA PHE A 209 -0.63 12.32 -2.41
C PHE A 209 -0.12 11.32 -1.38
N SER A 210 0.81 11.76 -0.53
CA SER A 210 1.65 10.86 0.26
C SER A 210 0.91 10.22 1.44
N ILE A 211 0.61 8.93 1.31
CA ILE A 211 0.14 8.08 2.41
C ILE A 211 1.25 7.81 3.44
N GLU A 212 2.50 7.85 3.01
CA GLU A 212 3.66 7.47 3.81
C GLU A 212 3.85 8.40 5.00
N GLN A 213 3.59 9.69 4.84
CA GLN A 213 3.70 10.64 5.95
C GLN A 213 2.66 10.36 7.05
N ALA A 214 1.39 10.20 6.67
CA ALA A 214 0.32 9.87 7.61
C ALA A 214 0.57 8.49 8.26
N GLY A 215 0.77 7.46 7.45
CA GLY A 215 0.94 6.08 7.91
C GLY A 215 2.19 5.89 8.78
N ARG A 216 3.34 6.49 8.44
CA ARG A 216 4.52 6.45 9.30
C ARG A 216 4.31 7.21 10.60
N SER A 217 3.64 8.36 10.55
CA SER A 217 3.33 9.14 11.76
C SER A 217 2.45 8.32 12.69
N ILE A 218 1.40 7.68 12.18
CA ILE A 218 0.53 6.77 12.94
C ILE A 218 1.36 5.63 13.54
N ASN A 219 2.19 4.95 12.75
CA ASN A 219 3.02 3.83 13.22
C ASN A 219 4.05 4.24 14.28
N LYS A 220 4.62 5.46 14.23
CA LYS A 220 5.54 5.98 15.27
C LYS A 220 4.87 6.13 16.63
N LEU A 221 3.54 6.30 16.64
CA LEU A 221 2.77 6.55 17.86
C LEU A 221 2.23 5.27 18.48
N ASP A 222 2.12 4.19 17.71
CA ASP A 222 1.76 2.88 18.23
C ASP A 222 2.94 2.29 19.03
N LYS A 223 2.83 2.42 20.36
CA LYS A 223 3.83 1.89 21.31
C LYS A 223 3.98 0.37 21.27
N SER A 224 3.08 -0.36 20.60
CA SER A 224 3.21 -1.80 20.41
C SER A 224 4.14 -2.17 19.25
N LEU A 225 4.56 -1.20 18.44
CA LEU A 225 5.46 -1.39 17.30
C LEU A 225 6.89 -0.98 17.66
N LYS A 226 7.85 -1.72 17.12
CA LYS A 226 9.21 -1.23 16.90
C LYS A 226 9.20 -0.36 15.65
N PHE A 227 9.99 0.70 15.64
CA PHE A 227 10.09 1.58 14.49
C PHE A 227 11.51 1.61 13.93
N SER A 228 11.62 1.57 12.60
CA SER A 228 12.87 1.78 11.86
C SER A 228 12.59 2.71 10.69
N GLU A 229 13.40 3.76 10.52
CA GLU A 229 13.28 4.67 9.37
C GLU A 229 13.44 3.97 8.01
N LYS A 230 13.96 2.74 8.00
CA LYS A 230 14.24 1.96 6.78
C LYS A 230 13.13 0.95 6.46
N ILE A 231 12.47 0.37 7.46
CA ILE A 231 11.47 -0.71 7.27
C ILE A 231 10.12 -0.42 7.98
N ASN A 232 9.93 0.82 8.44
CA ASN A 232 8.72 1.35 9.10
C ASN A 232 8.39 0.60 10.41
N GLY A 233 7.14 0.69 10.87
CA GLY A 233 6.61 0.01 12.06
C GLY A 233 6.50 -1.49 11.86
N TYR A 234 6.94 -2.26 12.87
CA TYR A 234 6.82 -3.73 12.89
C TYR A 234 6.84 -4.30 14.30
N ILE A 235 6.34 -5.53 14.47
CA ILE A 235 6.38 -6.28 15.72
C ILE A 235 7.67 -7.11 15.78
N ASN A 236 7.86 -8.05 14.84
CA ASN A 236 9.02 -8.95 14.82
C ASN A 236 9.55 -9.21 13.40
N THR A 237 10.79 -9.70 13.34
CA THR A 237 11.49 -10.07 12.10
C THR A 237 12.00 -11.51 12.20
N TYR A 238 11.72 -12.30 11.17
CA TYR A 238 12.06 -13.72 11.11
C TYR A 238 12.72 -14.10 9.78
N SER A 239 13.39 -15.24 9.78
CA SER A 239 13.77 -16.00 8.59
C SER A 239 13.00 -17.31 8.64
N ALA A 240 12.22 -17.62 7.61
CA ALA A 240 11.34 -18.77 7.60
C ALA A 240 11.28 -19.53 6.27
N SER A 241 10.97 -20.83 6.36
CA SER A 241 10.79 -21.73 5.22
C SER A 241 9.58 -22.63 5.45
N THR A 242 8.91 -23.00 4.37
CA THR A 242 7.84 -24.00 4.40
C THR A 242 8.41 -25.38 4.74
N THR A 243 7.65 -26.14 5.50
CA THR A 243 7.91 -27.56 5.75
C THR A 243 7.25 -28.47 4.70
N LYS A 244 6.31 -27.93 3.89
CA LYS A 244 5.46 -28.70 2.98
C LYS A 244 6.09 -28.88 1.60
N ASP A 245 6.22 -30.13 1.16
CA ASP A 245 6.90 -30.46 -0.10
C ASP A 245 6.16 -29.95 -1.33
N ASP A 246 4.82 -29.92 -1.33
CA ASP A 246 4.06 -29.36 -2.45
C ASP A 246 4.29 -27.85 -2.62
N ILE A 247 4.45 -27.12 -1.50
CA ILE A 247 4.83 -25.70 -1.55
C ILE A 247 6.29 -25.54 -2.00
N LYS A 248 7.20 -26.46 -1.60
CA LYS A 248 8.61 -26.42 -2.06
C LYS A 248 8.73 -26.53 -3.59
N LYS A 249 7.81 -27.22 -4.26
CA LYS A 249 7.80 -27.37 -5.72
C LYS A 249 7.46 -26.07 -6.46
N VAL A 250 6.63 -25.20 -5.86
CA VAL A 250 6.11 -23.99 -6.52
C VAL A 250 6.66 -22.68 -5.93
N ARG A 251 7.44 -22.72 -4.85
CA ARG A 251 7.94 -21.50 -4.17
C ARG A 251 9.01 -20.75 -4.96
N GLN A 252 9.01 -19.42 -4.81
CA GLN A 252 10.17 -18.60 -5.17
C GLN A 252 11.32 -18.81 -4.19
N ASP A 253 11.05 -18.51 -2.91
CA ASP A 253 12.05 -18.45 -1.82
C ASP A 253 11.75 -19.50 -0.74
N GLY A 254 11.27 -19.06 0.43
CA GLY A 254 10.89 -19.92 1.55
C GLY A 254 9.51 -20.56 1.39
N GLY A 255 8.64 -20.05 0.52
CA GLY A 255 7.24 -20.55 0.40
C GLY A 255 6.33 -20.11 1.54
N VAL A 256 6.75 -19.13 2.33
CA VAL A 256 6.04 -18.65 3.53
C VAL A 256 4.66 -18.08 3.20
N VAL A 257 4.54 -17.29 2.13
CA VAL A 257 3.26 -16.70 1.70
C VAL A 257 2.24 -17.80 1.41
N THR A 258 2.58 -18.77 0.57
CA THR A 258 1.70 -19.90 0.26
C THR A 258 1.36 -20.73 1.50
N SER A 259 2.29 -20.96 2.43
CA SER A 259 2.00 -21.65 3.69
C SER A 259 0.99 -20.90 4.56
N ILE A 260 1.12 -19.57 4.67
CA ILE A 260 0.17 -18.74 5.41
C ILE A 260 -1.21 -18.79 4.76
N LEU A 261 -1.27 -18.64 3.44
CA LEU A 261 -2.52 -18.66 2.69
C LEU A 261 -3.23 -20.01 2.77
N GLN A 262 -2.48 -21.12 2.69
CA GLN A 262 -2.99 -22.47 2.92
C GLN A 262 -3.59 -22.58 4.33
N TYR A 263 -2.90 -22.09 5.36
CA TYR A 263 -3.42 -22.06 6.73
C TYR A 263 -4.75 -21.29 6.82
N LEU A 264 -4.83 -20.11 6.20
CA LEU A 264 -6.03 -19.27 6.24
C LEU A 264 -7.24 -19.96 5.59
N LEU A 265 -7.07 -20.60 4.44
CA LEU A 265 -8.14 -21.34 3.75
C LEU A 265 -8.56 -22.61 4.52
N GLU A 266 -7.60 -23.46 4.92
CA GLU A 266 -7.90 -24.73 5.61
C GLU A 266 -8.66 -24.51 6.93
N ASN A 267 -8.35 -23.41 7.62
CA ASN A 267 -8.99 -23.06 8.89
C ASN A 267 -10.20 -22.13 8.72
N LYS A 268 -10.63 -21.85 7.48
CA LYS A 268 -11.77 -20.97 7.15
C LYS A 268 -11.67 -19.59 7.81
N LEU A 269 -10.44 -19.08 7.92
CA LEU A 269 -10.17 -17.72 8.39
C LEU A 269 -10.41 -16.70 7.27
N VAL A 270 -10.35 -17.16 6.02
CA VAL A 270 -10.80 -16.47 4.81
C VAL A 270 -11.57 -17.44 3.93
N ASP A 271 -12.47 -16.89 3.12
CA ASP A 271 -13.25 -17.63 2.12
C ASP A 271 -12.57 -17.57 0.75
N ALA A 272 -11.78 -16.53 0.48
CA ALA A 272 -11.03 -16.39 -0.76
C ALA A 272 -9.75 -15.56 -0.60
N ILE A 273 -8.87 -15.69 -1.58
CA ILE A 273 -7.59 -14.99 -1.67
C ILE A 273 -7.50 -14.26 -3.00
N VAL A 274 -7.21 -12.96 -2.96
CA VAL A 274 -6.82 -12.20 -4.15
C VAL A 274 -5.30 -12.29 -4.30
N ALA A 275 -4.85 -12.89 -5.40
CA ALA A 275 -3.43 -13.12 -5.67
C ALA A 275 -3.14 -13.00 -7.18
N VAL A 276 -1.97 -13.47 -7.61
CA VAL A 276 -1.52 -13.43 -9.00
C VAL A 276 -1.01 -14.80 -9.43
N GLN A 277 -1.45 -15.27 -10.59
CA GLN A 277 -1.00 -16.49 -11.23
C GLN A 277 -0.38 -16.20 -12.61
N HIS A 278 0.07 -17.24 -13.29
CA HIS A 278 0.35 -17.13 -14.73
C HIS A 278 -0.97 -17.12 -15.50
N SER A 279 -1.08 -16.26 -16.50
CA SER A 279 -2.14 -16.37 -17.51
C SER A 279 -1.86 -17.55 -18.44
N GLU A 280 -2.73 -17.76 -19.44
CA GLU A 280 -2.46 -18.69 -20.56
C GLU A 280 -1.15 -18.33 -21.29
N GLU A 281 -0.83 -17.04 -21.35
CA GLU A 281 0.46 -16.56 -21.85
C GLU A 281 1.52 -16.72 -20.75
N LYS A 282 2.58 -17.48 -21.07
CA LYS A 282 3.64 -17.85 -20.12
C LYS A 282 4.26 -16.61 -19.48
N TRP A 283 4.51 -16.64 -18.17
CA TRP A 283 5.08 -15.52 -17.37
C TRP A 283 4.27 -14.22 -17.34
N LYS A 284 3.25 -14.05 -18.18
CA LYS A 284 2.33 -12.93 -18.07
C LYS A 284 1.48 -13.12 -16.83
N PRO A 285 1.52 -12.18 -15.87
CA PRO A 285 0.83 -12.34 -14.62
C PRO A 285 -0.64 -11.94 -14.78
N GLU A 286 -1.53 -12.70 -14.13
CA GLU A 286 -2.96 -12.45 -14.13
C GLU A 286 -3.47 -12.40 -12.68
N PRO A 287 -4.19 -11.34 -12.28
CA PRO A 287 -4.93 -11.31 -11.03
C PRO A 287 -5.98 -12.43 -10.97
N VAL A 288 -6.07 -13.13 -9.84
CA VAL A 288 -7.03 -14.21 -9.62
C VAL A 288 -7.64 -14.14 -8.22
N ILE A 289 -8.89 -14.60 -8.10
CA ILE A 289 -9.53 -14.88 -6.80
C ILE A 289 -9.54 -16.40 -6.62
N VAL A 290 -8.90 -16.88 -5.56
CA VAL A 290 -8.74 -18.30 -5.24
C VAL A 290 -9.53 -18.64 -3.99
N ASP A 291 -10.49 -19.55 -4.10
CA ASP A 291 -11.26 -20.11 -2.99
C ASP A 291 -11.03 -21.63 -2.79
N ASP A 292 -10.23 -22.26 -3.66
CA ASP A 292 -9.83 -23.67 -3.55
C ASP A 292 -8.31 -23.82 -3.31
N LEU A 293 -7.94 -24.75 -2.41
CA LEU A 293 -6.55 -25.00 -2.05
C LEU A 293 -5.69 -25.50 -3.22
N LYS A 294 -6.26 -26.27 -4.16
CA LYS A 294 -5.53 -26.78 -5.33
C LYS A 294 -5.10 -25.65 -6.25
N ASP A 295 -5.94 -24.63 -6.37
CA ASP A 295 -5.67 -23.46 -7.20
C ASP A 295 -4.68 -22.49 -6.54
N LEU A 296 -4.58 -22.49 -5.21
CA LEU A 296 -3.59 -21.68 -4.49
C LEU A 296 -2.16 -21.96 -4.96
N TYR A 297 -1.80 -23.22 -5.26
CA TYR A 297 -0.44 -23.54 -5.68
C TYR A 297 -0.06 -22.93 -7.03
N LYS A 298 -1.04 -22.60 -7.88
CA LYS A 298 -0.81 -21.92 -9.18
C LYS A 298 -0.33 -20.47 -9.00
N THR A 299 -0.57 -19.88 -7.83
CA THR A 299 -0.11 -18.52 -7.51
C THR A 299 1.35 -18.50 -7.04
N GLY A 300 1.97 -19.67 -6.82
CA GLY A 300 3.37 -19.80 -6.43
C GLY A 300 4.36 -19.22 -7.45
N GLY A 301 5.55 -18.87 -6.98
CA GLY A 301 6.64 -18.34 -7.80
C GLY A 301 6.46 -16.87 -8.17
N THR A 302 7.57 -16.15 -8.30
CA THR A 302 7.55 -14.72 -8.66
C THR A 302 7.35 -14.55 -10.15
N LYS A 303 6.42 -13.66 -10.52
CA LYS A 303 6.30 -13.10 -11.87
C LYS A 303 6.80 -11.66 -11.79
N TYR A 304 7.88 -11.34 -12.50
CA TYR A 304 8.53 -10.01 -12.39
C TYR A 304 7.80 -8.92 -13.19
N ALA A 305 6.93 -9.32 -14.12
CA ALA A 305 6.03 -8.43 -14.81
C ALA A 305 4.94 -7.89 -13.87
N ASN A 306 4.39 -6.72 -14.16
CA ASN A 306 3.35 -6.10 -13.35
C ASN A 306 1.96 -6.71 -13.59
N ALA A 307 1.13 -6.70 -12.55
CA ALA A 307 -0.28 -7.08 -12.62
C ALA A 307 -1.14 -6.08 -11.84
N SER A 308 -2.32 -5.79 -12.37
CA SER A 308 -3.31 -4.91 -11.73
C SER A 308 -4.15 -5.69 -10.72
N THR A 309 -3.51 -6.19 -9.66
CA THR A 309 -4.13 -7.10 -8.69
C THR A 309 -5.46 -6.59 -8.12
N LEU A 310 -5.56 -5.27 -7.88
CA LEU A 310 -6.76 -4.69 -7.31
C LEU A 310 -7.87 -4.43 -8.32
N ALA A 311 -7.65 -4.60 -9.63
CA ALA A 311 -8.66 -4.37 -10.66
C ALA A 311 -9.83 -5.38 -10.62
N ILE A 312 -9.66 -6.49 -9.89
CA ILE A 312 -10.69 -7.54 -9.75
C ILE A 312 -11.27 -7.64 -8.34
N ILE A 313 -10.86 -6.76 -7.42
CA ILE A 313 -11.19 -6.91 -6.00
C ILE A 313 -12.68 -6.66 -5.70
N ASP A 314 -13.37 -5.90 -6.54
CA ASP A 314 -14.83 -5.74 -6.52
C ASP A 314 -15.56 -7.07 -6.71
N LYS A 315 -15.05 -7.96 -7.56
CA LYS A 315 -15.59 -9.32 -7.75
C LYS A 315 -15.44 -10.19 -6.49
N ALA A 316 -14.55 -9.82 -5.57
CA ALA A 316 -14.35 -10.51 -4.30
C ALA A 316 -15.35 -10.07 -3.21
N LYS A 317 -16.21 -9.06 -3.45
CA LYS A 317 -17.24 -8.62 -2.50
C LYS A 317 -18.24 -9.70 -2.11
N LYS A 318 -18.43 -10.72 -2.96
CA LYS A 318 -19.30 -11.87 -2.67
C LYS A 318 -18.80 -12.77 -1.52
N TYR A 319 -17.57 -12.58 -1.06
CA TYR A 319 -16.97 -13.32 0.05
C TYR A 319 -16.92 -12.45 1.31
N ASP A 320 -17.17 -13.04 2.48
CA ASP A 320 -17.22 -12.32 3.76
C ASP A 320 -15.82 -11.91 4.25
N LYS A 321 -14.83 -12.76 4.03
CA LYS A 321 -13.44 -12.54 4.49
C LYS A 321 -12.46 -12.94 3.40
N ILE A 322 -11.64 -11.99 2.97
CA ILE A 322 -10.59 -12.24 1.98
C ILE A 322 -9.20 -11.92 2.52
N ALA A 323 -8.19 -12.61 1.98
CA ALA A 323 -6.81 -12.18 2.06
C ALA A 323 -6.38 -11.55 0.72
N VAL A 324 -5.51 -10.55 0.77
CA VAL A 324 -4.93 -9.94 -0.44
C VAL A 324 -3.42 -10.06 -0.39
N VAL A 325 -2.84 -10.59 -1.46
CA VAL A 325 -1.39 -10.66 -1.67
C VAL A 325 -0.97 -9.58 -2.65
N GLY A 326 0.09 -8.84 -2.36
CA GLY A 326 0.57 -7.83 -3.29
C GLY A 326 1.89 -7.18 -2.91
N THR A 327 2.44 -6.44 -3.85
CA THR A 327 3.65 -5.64 -3.66
C THR A 327 3.35 -4.35 -2.86
N PRO A 328 4.36 -3.55 -2.49
CA PRO A 328 4.19 -2.33 -1.69
C PRO A 328 3.14 -1.37 -2.25
N CYS A 329 3.07 -1.16 -3.57
CA CYS A 329 2.07 -0.26 -4.15
C CYS A 329 0.62 -0.76 -3.98
N ILE A 330 0.41 -2.09 -3.92
CA ILE A 330 -0.90 -2.69 -3.61
C ILE A 330 -1.24 -2.42 -2.15
N MET A 331 -0.31 -2.65 -1.23
CA MET A 331 -0.53 -2.41 0.21
C MET A 331 -0.77 -0.92 0.49
N ASN A 332 -0.03 -0.03 -0.16
CA ASN A 332 -0.22 1.41 -0.04
C ASN A 332 -1.59 1.83 -0.59
N ALA A 333 -2.08 1.23 -1.67
CA ALA A 333 -3.42 1.53 -2.19
C ALA A 333 -4.53 1.10 -1.23
N ILE A 334 -4.43 -0.12 -0.68
CA ILE A 334 -5.41 -0.62 0.30
C ILE A 334 -5.38 0.23 1.58
N GLU A 335 -4.20 0.57 2.09
CA GLU A 335 -4.06 1.45 3.25
C GLU A 335 -4.60 2.84 2.97
N LYS A 336 -4.33 3.37 1.78
CA LYS A 336 -4.88 4.66 1.38
C LYS A 336 -6.39 4.61 1.31
N GLY A 337 -6.99 3.53 0.82
CA GLY A 337 -8.44 3.33 0.85
C GLY A 337 -9.02 3.27 2.27
N THR A 338 -8.26 2.80 3.27
CA THR A 338 -8.71 2.86 4.67
C THR A 338 -8.57 4.24 5.29
N LEU A 339 -7.61 5.05 4.83
CA LEU A 339 -7.38 6.41 5.32
C LEU A 339 -8.16 7.47 4.54
N PHE A 340 -8.44 7.29 3.24
CA PHE A 340 -8.99 8.34 2.37
C PHE A 340 -10.02 7.79 1.40
N PRO A 341 -11.21 8.40 1.25
CA PRO A 341 -11.77 9.45 2.10
C PRO A 341 -12.27 8.85 3.43
N SER A 342 -11.38 8.67 4.40
CA SER A 342 -11.70 8.32 5.79
C SER A 342 -12.59 7.09 5.97
N GLY A 343 -12.01 5.89 5.83
CA GLY A 343 -12.71 4.67 6.21
C GLY A 343 -13.93 4.34 5.35
N LEU A 344 -13.99 4.80 4.10
CA LEU A 344 -15.07 4.41 3.19
C LEU A 344 -15.11 2.89 3.08
N PRO A 345 -16.27 2.27 3.39
CA PRO A 345 -16.36 0.84 3.56
C PRO A 345 -16.49 0.09 2.23
N PHE A 346 -15.85 0.56 1.16
CA PHE A 346 -15.93 -0.09 -0.15
C PHE A 346 -15.54 -1.58 -0.09
N PHE A 347 -14.63 -1.93 0.83
CA PHE A 347 -14.13 -3.28 1.01
C PHE A 347 -14.00 -3.66 2.50
N LYS A 348 -15.13 -3.85 3.19
CA LYS A 348 -15.17 -4.32 4.60
C LYS A 348 -14.63 -5.74 4.79
N ASN A 349 -14.54 -6.53 3.72
CA ASN A 349 -14.18 -7.94 3.74
C ASN A 349 -12.67 -8.24 3.67
N ILE A 350 -11.79 -7.25 3.40
CA ILE A 350 -10.33 -7.46 3.41
C ILE A 350 -9.85 -7.70 4.83
N LYS A 351 -9.62 -8.97 5.19
CA LYS A 351 -9.25 -9.39 6.55
C LYS A 351 -7.75 -9.45 6.78
N TYR A 352 -6.99 -9.90 5.78
CA TYR A 352 -5.54 -10.08 5.86
C TYR A 352 -4.83 -9.50 4.66
N ARG A 353 -3.74 -8.75 4.91
CA ARG A 353 -2.89 -8.14 3.89
C ARG A 353 -1.50 -8.78 3.93
N ILE A 354 -1.13 -9.51 2.88
CA ILE A 354 0.17 -10.18 2.77
C ILE A 354 1.04 -9.43 1.75
N GLY A 355 2.02 -8.68 2.25
CA GLY A 355 2.93 -7.86 1.47
C GLY A 355 4.13 -8.64 0.95
N LEU A 356 4.52 -8.39 -0.29
CA LEU A 356 5.75 -8.91 -0.89
C LEU A 356 6.82 -7.82 -0.89
N PHE A 357 8.08 -8.17 -0.61
CA PHE A 357 9.18 -7.25 -0.85
C PHE A 357 9.33 -6.99 -2.35
N CYS A 358 9.50 -5.73 -2.75
CA CYS A 358 9.61 -5.37 -4.16
C CYS A 358 10.60 -4.21 -4.33
N MET A 359 11.68 -4.41 -5.07
CA MET A 359 12.58 -3.32 -5.44
C MET A 359 12.02 -2.57 -6.66
N GLU A 360 11.75 -3.32 -7.71
CA GLU A 360 11.31 -2.85 -9.02
C GLU A 360 10.51 -3.97 -9.71
N SER A 361 9.71 -3.58 -10.70
CA SER A 361 8.89 -4.47 -11.53
C SER A 361 9.05 -4.04 -12.99
N PHE A 362 8.70 -4.93 -13.91
CA PHE A 362 8.94 -4.79 -15.34
C PHE A 362 7.60 -4.76 -16.09
N PRO A 363 7.50 -4.05 -17.23
CA PRO A 363 6.44 -4.35 -18.19
C PRO A 363 6.62 -5.78 -18.70
N TYR A 364 5.54 -6.44 -19.12
CA TYR A 364 5.64 -7.80 -19.65
C TYR A 364 6.57 -7.88 -20.88
N GLU A 365 6.41 -6.96 -21.83
CA GLU A 365 7.33 -6.78 -22.97
C GLU A 365 8.77 -6.49 -22.52
N GLY A 366 8.95 -5.77 -21.41
CA GLY A 366 10.26 -5.52 -20.82
C GLY A 366 10.96 -6.81 -20.37
N VAL A 367 10.21 -7.77 -19.84
CA VAL A 367 10.74 -9.10 -19.47
C VAL A 367 11.10 -9.92 -20.71
N LEU A 368 10.26 -9.89 -21.75
CA LEU A 368 10.54 -10.56 -23.03
C LEU A 368 11.84 -10.03 -23.66
N ASN A 369 11.96 -8.70 -23.75
CA ASN A 369 13.13 -8.04 -24.31
C ASN A 369 14.38 -8.30 -23.47
N LEU A 370 14.29 -8.25 -22.14
CA LEU A 370 15.39 -8.61 -21.25
C LEU A 370 15.94 -10.02 -21.55
N ILE A 371 15.06 -11.01 -21.69
CA ILE A 371 15.46 -12.40 -21.92
C ILE A 371 16.05 -12.59 -23.31
N LYS A 372 15.48 -11.92 -24.31
CA LYS A 372 15.98 -11.95 -25.67
C LYS A 372 17.34 -11.27 -25.81
N GLU A 373 17.49 -10.06 -25.26
CA GLU A 373 18.65 -9.21 -25.51
C GLU A 373 19.82 -9.52 -24.58
N GLN A 374 19.57 -9.69 -23.29
CA GLN A 374 20.65 -9.92 -22.30
C GLN A 374 21.02 -11.39 -22.17
N PHE A 375 20.04 -12.30 -22.29
CA PHE A 375 20.28 -13.73 -22.14
C PHE A 375 20.40 -14.47 -23.47
N GLN A 376 19.91 -13.90 -24.58
CA GLN A 376 19.91 -14.53 -25.91
C GLN A 376 19.28 -15.93 -25.89
N LYS A 377 18.22 -16.09 -25.09
CA LYS A 377 17.47 -17.35 -24.96
C LYS A 377 16.03 -17.16 -25.42
N ASP A 378 15.42 -18.29 -25.78
CA ASP A 378 13.99 -18.39 -25.97
C ASP A 378 13.30 -18.32 -24.60
N PHE A 379 12.35 -17.39 -24.49
CA PHE A 379 11.52 -17.17 -23.32
C PHE A 379 10.77 -18.43 -22.87
N ASN A 380 10.37 -19.28 -23.83
CA ASN A 380 9.64 -20.51 -23.54
C ASN A 380 10.48 -21.55 -22.78
N LYS A 381 11.81 -21.44 -22.82
CA LYS A 381 12.71 -22.34 -22.07
C LYS A 381 12.89 -21.94 -20.61
N VAL A 382 12.46 -20.74 -20.22
CA VAL A 382 12.62 -20.25 -18.84
C VAL A 382 11.62 -20.93 -17.92
N THR A 383 12.12 -21.55 -16.85
CA THR A 383 11.34 -22.26 -15.82
C THR A 383 11.25 -21.49 -14.51
N LYS A 384 12.24 -20.64 -14.22
CA LYS A 384 12.26 -19.74 -13.06
C LYS A 384 13.04 -18.47 -13.37
N MET A 385 12.64 -17.36 -12.77
CA MET A 385 13.41 -16.13 -12.71
C MET A 385 13.72 -15.80 -11.25
N ASP A 386 14.85 -15.15 -10.98
CA ASP A 386 15.21 -14.71 -9.63
C ASP A 386 16.06 -13.43 -9.66
N ILE A 387 16.07 -12.68 -8.56
CA ILE A 387 16.94 -11.53 -8.35
C ILE A 387 17.67 -11.72 -7.03
N SER A 388 18.96 -12.03 -7.12
CA SER A 388 19.78 -12.32 -5.96
C SER A 388 21.24 -11.92 -6.18
N GLY A 389 21.92 -11.51 -5.11
CA GLY A 389 23.35 -11.15 -5.17
C GLY A 389 23.69 -10.03 -6.16
N GLY A 390 22.74 -9.14 -6.46
CA GLY A 390 22.92 -8.05 -7.42
C GLY A 390 22.84 -8.49 -8.89
N LYS A 391 22.28 -9.67 -9.17
CA LYS A 391 22.08 -10.22 -10.51
C LYS A 391 20.63 -10.62 -10.74
N PHE A 392 20.17 -10.47 -11.97
CA PHE A 392 18.97 -11.15 -12.47
C PHE A 392 19.38 -12.52 -12.98
N ILE A 393 18.61 -13.54 -12.64
CA ILE A 393 18.93 -14.94 -12.88
C ILE A 393 17.75 -15.56 -13.61
N ILE A 394 18.02 -16.30 -14.69
CA ILE A 394 17.04 -17.18 -15.32
C ILE A 394 17.49 -18.63 -15.16
N TYR A 395 16.55 -19.52 -14.94
CA TYR A 395 16.75 -20.96 -14.93
C TYR A 395 16.01 -21.55 -16.13
N LEU A 396 16.67 -22.44 -16.85
CA LEU A 396 16.14 -23.07 -18.05
C LEU A 396 15.64 -24.49 -17.76
N ASP A 397 14.80 -25.01 -18.65
CA ASP A 397 14.34 -26.42 -18.65
C ASP A 397 15.49 -27.43 -18.81
N SER A 398 16.60 -27.01 -19.42
CA SER A 398 17.85 -27.78 -19.50
C SER A 398 18.57 -27.94 -18.16
N GLY A 399 18.19 -27.18 -17.13
CA GLY A 399 18.87 -27.12 -15.84
C GLY A 399 20.01 -26.08 -15.77
N GLU A 400 20.30 -25.37 -16.86
CA GLU A 400 21.26 -24.24 -16.88
C GLU A 400 20.68 -23.03 -16.13
N ASP A 401 21.50 -22.35 -15.32
CA ASP A 401 21.20 -21.01 -14.80
C ASP A 401 22.13 -19.95 -15.41
N LEU A 402 21.54 -18.86 -15.89
CA LEU A 402 22.27 -17.72 -16.45
C LEU A 402 22.05 -16.49 -15.59
N ARG A 403 23.05 -15.61 -15.53
CA ARG A 403 23.04 -14.45 -14.63
C ARG A 403 23.54 -13.20 -15.32
N VAL A 404 22.77 -12.13 -15.21
CA VAL A 404 23.12 -10.80 -15.73
C VAL A 404 23.16 -9.79 -14.57
N PRO A 405 24.17 -8.92 -14.47
CA PRO A 405 24.22 -7.86 -13.45
C PRO A 405 22.99 -6.94 -13.51
N LEU A 406 22.42 -6.56 -12.36
CA LEU A 406 21.23 -5.69 -12.33
C LEU A 406 21.42 -4.33 -13.01
N LYS A 407 22.67 -3.85 -13.14
CA LYS A 407 22.97 -2.61 -13.86
C LYS A 407 22.56 -2.69 -15.34
N GLU A 408 22.66 -3.87 -15.95
CA GLU A 408 22.29 -4.13 -17.35
C GLU A 408 20.80 -4.42 -17.51
N VAL A 409 20.10 -4.68 -16.39
CA VAL A 409 18.67 -5.03 -16.36
C VAL A 409 17.79 -3.79 -16.12
N LYS A 410 18.35 -2.76 -15.48
CA LYS A 410 17.61 -1.59 -15.00
C LYS A 410 16.82 -0.85 -16.08
N SER A 411 17.31 -0.82 -17.32
CA SER A 411 16.63 -0.14 -18.44
C SER A 411 15.32 -0.81 -18.86
N TYR A 412 15.10 -2.07 -18.50
CA TYR A 412 13.87 -2.80 -18.80
C TYR A 412 12.80 -2.62 -17.69
N ALA A 413 13.18 -2.09 -16.53
CA ALA A 413 12.27 -1.89 -15.41
C ALA A 413 11.30 -0.72 -15.68
N ARG A 414 10.15 -0.74 -15.00
CA ARG A 414 9.15 0.33 -15.11
C ARG A 414 9.66 1.62 -14.48
N HIS A 415 9.58 2.72 -15.22
CA HIS A 415 9.99 4.05 -14.75
C HIS A 415 9.28 4.49 -13.46
N ASN A 416 7.98 4.19 -13.33
CA ASN A 416 7.17 4.50 -12.15
C ASN A 416 7.70 3.92 -10.81
N CYS A 417 8.52 2.86 -10.86
CA CYS A 417 9.13 2.26 -9.67
C CYS A 417 10.16 3.19 -9.02
N HIS A 418 10.70 4.17 -9.77
CA HIS A 418 11.61 5.19 -9.23
C HIS A 418 10.93 6.19 -8.30
N TYR A 419 9.60 6.22 -8.27
CA TYR A 419 8.79 7.06 -7.39
C TYR A 419 8.18 6.24 -6.24
N CYS A 420 8.72 5.05 -5.97
CA CYS A 420 8.30 4.19 -4.86
C CYS A 420 9.44 4.12 -3.84
N GLU A 421 9.17 4.53 -2.61
CA GLU A 421 10.14 4.43 -1.52
C GLU A 421 10.04 3.12 -0.73
N ASP A 422 8.91 2.44 -0.78
CA ASP A 422 8.65 1.25 0.03
C ASP A 422 9.19 -0.03 -0.64
N LEU A 423 10.15 -0.68 0.02
CA LEU A 423 10.65 -2.00 -0.37
C LEU A 423 9.87 -3.12 0.31
N THR A 424 9.44 -2.90 1.55
CA THR A 424 9.06 -3.93 2.51
C THR A 424 7.57 -4.06 2.72
N ALA A 425 6.74 -3.38 1.92
CA ALA A 425 5.28 -3.44 1.99
C ALA A 425 4.81 -3.05 3.40
N ASP A 426 5.01 -1.78 3.74
CA ASP A 426 4.94 -1.24 5.09
C ASP A 426 3.56 -1.31 5.74
N PHE A 427 2.50 -1.38 4.94
CA PHE A 427 1.11 -1.41 5.42
C PHE A 427 0.44 -2.79 5.27
N ALA A 428 1.25 -3.84 5.10
CA ALA A 428 0.77 -5.22 5.19
C ALA A 428 0.57 -5.65 6.66
N ASP A 429 -0.15 -6.74 6.91
CA ASP A 429 -0.15 -7.41 8.21
C ASP A 429 1.13 -8.24 8.39
N ILE A 430 1.58 -8.87 7.30
CA ILE A 430 2.82 -9.63 7.20
C ILE A 430 3.49 -9.28 5.88
N SER A 431 4.78 -8.96 5.93
CA SER A 431 5.59 -8.72 4.74
C SER A 431 6.65 -9.81 4.57
N VAL A 432 6.82 -10.29 3.35
CA VAL A 432 7.71 -11.43 3.05
C VAL A 432 8.58 -11.13 1.83
N GLY A 433 9.86 -11.51 1.90
CA GLY A 433 10.74 -11.51 0.73
C GLY A 433 12.09 -12.17 0.99
N SER A 434 12.93 -12.26 -0.02
CA SER A 434 14.21 -13.00 0.05
C SER A 434 15.30 -12.29 0.86
N ILE A 435 15.36 -10.96 0.78
CA ILE A 435 16.49 -10.16 1.26
C ILE A 435 16.73 -10.37 2.77
N GLY A 436 17.94 -10.80 3.12
CA GLY A 436 18.39 -11.01 4.51
C GLY A 436 18.34 -12.48 4.96
N SER A 437 17.63 -13.34 4.22
CA SER A 437 17.56 -14.78 4.50
C SER A 437 18.39 -15.59 3.50
N PRO A 438 18.82 -16.82 3.86
CA PRO A 438 19.53 -17.70 2.94
C PRO A 438 18.61 -18.25 1.83
N SER A 439 19.20 -18.85 0.80
CA SER A 439 18.43 -19.49 -0.28
C SER A 439 17.47 -20.55 0.27
N GLY A 440 16.25 -20.59 -0.28
CA GLY A 440 15.18 -21.45 0.19
C GLY A 440 14.51 -21.01 1.50
N TRP A 441 14.84 -19.81 2.00
CA TRP A 441 14.22 -19.15 3.15
C TRP A 441 13.77 -17.74 2.76
N SER A 442 12.80 -17.20 3.50
CA SER A 442 12.30 -15.84 3.32
C SER A 442 12.43 -15.05 4.62
N SER A 443 12.81 -13.80 4.50
CA SER A 443 12.64 -12.83 5.56
C SER A 443 11.17 -12.50 5.72
N VAL A 444 10.68 -12.49 6.96
CA VAL A 444 9.30 -12.19 7.32
C VAL A 444 9.30 -11.03 8.32
N ILE A 445 8.46 -10.04 8.07
CA ILE A 445 8.19 -8.93 9.00
C ILE A 445 6.73 -9.03 9.39
N THR A 446 6.44 -9.28 10.67
CA THR A 446 5.08 -9.20 11.19
C THR A 446 4.83 -7.76 11.62
N ARG A 447 3.77 -7.13 11.13
CA ARG A 447 3.55 -5.70 11.29
C ARG A 447 2.39 -5.37 12.21
N THR A 448 1.34 -6.17 12.14
CA THR A 448 0.14 -6.00 12.97
C THR A 448 -0.02 -7.16 13.94
N LYS A 449 -0.79 -6.95 15.01
CA LYS A 449 -1.09 -8.00 16.00
C LYS A 449 -1.76 -9.22 15.35
N ILE A 450 -2.63 -9.00 14.36
CA ILE A 450 -3.26 -10.09 13.61
C ILE A 450 -2.26 -10.83 12.72
N GLY A 451 -1.32 -10.12 12.09
CA GLY A 451 -0.24 -10.72 11.31
C GLY A 451 0.71 -11.57 12.16
N GLU A 452 1.15 -11.05 13.31
CA GLU A 452 1.98 -11.81 14.25
C GLU A 452 1.26 -13.06 14.77
N LYS A 453 -0.03 -12.94 15.08
CA LYS A 453 -0.85 -14.06 15.54
C LYS A 453 -0.91 -15.18 14.50
N ILE A 454 -1.35 -14.87 13.28
CA ILE A 454 -1.53 -15.91 12.26
C ILE A 454 -0.20 -16.50 11.79
N TYR A 455 0.89 -15.71 11.80
CA TYR A 455 2.23 -16.23 11.54
C TYR A 455 2.64 -17.29 12.58
N LYS A 456 2.42 -17.02 13.88
CA LYS A 456 2.71 -17.98 14.96
C LYS A 456 1.81 -19.21 14.90
N GLU A 457 0.55 -19.05 14.52
CA GLU A 457 -0.39 -20.16 14.35
C GLU A 457 0.04 -21.08 13.20
N ALA A 458 0.51 -20.53 12.07
CA ALA A 458 1.06 -21.32 10.96
C ALA A 458 2.34 -22.09 11.36
N ILE A 459 3.19 -21.51 12.21
CA ILE A 459 4.34 -22.23 12.81
C ILE A 459 3.86 -23.36 13.72
N LYS A 460 2.89 -23.09 14.60
CA LYS A 460 2.33 -24.10 15.53
C LYS A 460 1.64 -25.24 14.77
N ALA A 461 1.03 -24.96 13.64
CA ALA A 461 0.46 -25.95 12.73
C ALA A 461 1.53 -26.75 11.95
N GLY A 462 2.81 -26.46 12.15
CA GLY A 462 3.92 -27.16 11.52
C GLY A 462 4.05 -26.90 10.02
N LEU A 463 3.49 -25.79 9.52
CA LEU A 463 3.56 -25.41 8.09
C LEU A 463 4.84 -24.62 7.76
N ILE A 464 5.46 -24.04 8.79
CA ILE A 464 6.59 -23.13 8.67
C ILE A 464 7.60 -23.45 9.76
N GLU A 465 8.87 -23.58 9.36
CA GLU A 465 10.01 -23.46 10.27
C GLU A 465 10.49 -22.00 10.29
N SER A 466 10.86 -21.48 11.47
CA SER A 466 11.16 -20.06 11.65
C SER A 466 12.28 -19.85 12.66
N LYS A 467 13.14 -18.85 12.39
CA LYS A 467 14.20 -18.37 13.27
C LYS A 467 14.16 -16.84 13.33
N SER A 468 14.75 -16.25 14.36
CA SER A 468 14.91 -14.79 14.44
C SER A 468 15.77 -14.28 13.28
N LEU A 469 15.33 -13.25 12.55
CA LEU A 469 16.13 -12.68 11.45
C LEU A 469 17.43 -12.04 11.96
N LYS A 470 17.49 -11.70 13.26
CA LYS A 470 18.68 -11.14 13.91
C LYS A 470 19.80 -12.17 14.09
N GLU A 471 19.46 -13.45 14.11
CA GLU A 471 20.37 -14.59 14.31
C GLU A 471 20.85 -15.19 12.98
N VAL A 472 20.27 -14.75 11.86
CA VAL A 472 20.58 -15.24 10.52
C VAL A 472 21.54 -14.28 9.81
N LYS A 473 22.40 -14.80 8.93
CA LYS A 473 23.23 -14.01 8.03
C LYS A 473 22.70 -14.14 6.59
N PRO A 474 22.62 -13.05 5.82
CA PRO A 474 23.08 -11.69 6.15
C PRO A 474 22.19 -10.92 7.16
N GLY A 475 20.95 -11.36 7.36
CA GLY A 475 20.04 -10.91 8.40
C GLY A 475 19.43 -9.53 8.20
N GLN A 476 18.81 -9.02 9.26
CA GLN A 476 18.12 -7.73 9.29
C GLN A 476 18.98 -6.53 8.84
N PRO A 477 20.30 -6.44 9.17
CA PRO A 477 21.12 -5.31 8.73
C PRO A 477 21.20 -5.16 7.20
N LEU A 478 21.23 -6.27 6.44
CA LEU A 478 21.20 -6.22 4.99
C LEU A 478 19.85 -5.70 4.49
N LEU A 479 18.76 -6.27 5.01
CA LEU A 479 17.39 -5.87 4.65
C LEU A 479 17.19 -4.37 4.85
N GLU A 480 17.52 -3.87 6.03
CA GLU A 480 17.41 -2.45 6.35
C GLU A 480 18.27 -1.58 5.42
N ARG A 481 19.51 -2.00 5.12
CA ARG A 481 20.38 -1.27 4.19
C ARG A 481 19.74 -1.15 2.81
N ILE A 482 19.20 -2.24 2.25
CA ILE A 482 18.59 -2.22 0.92
C ILE A 482 17.29 -1.41 0.92
N ALA A 483 16.46 -1.55 1.95
CA ALA A 483 15.24 -0.75 2.10
C ALA A 483 15.55 0.75 2.20
N GLY A 484 16.58 1.12 2.98
CA GLY A 484 17.05 2.50 3.09
C GLY A 484 17.59 3.07 1.78
N ILE A 485 18.25 2.25 0.95
CA ILE A 485 18.69 2.67 -0.39
C ILE A 485 17.48 2.99 -1.28
N LYS A 486 16.43 2.15 -1.25
CA LYS A 486 15.22 2.40 -2.03
C LYS A 486 14.55 3.72 -1.62
N ARG A 487 14.35 3.93 -0.31
CA ARG A 487 13.76 5.18 0.21
C ARG A 487 14.58 6.41 -0.19
N LYS A 488 15.92 6.35 -0.04
CA LYS A 488 16.80 7.45 -0.40
C LYS A 488 16.78 7.79 -1.90
N ASN A 489 16.62 6.79 -2.75
CA ASN A 489 16.64 6.96 -4.21
C ASN A 489 15.24 7.25 -4.80
N CYS A 490 14.19 7.30 -3.97
CA CYS A 490 12.85 7.64 -4.40
C CYS A 490 12.84 9.09 -4.92
N LYS A 491 12.35 9.26 -6.14
CA LYS A 491 12.15 10.58 -6.74
C LYS A 491 10.89 11.23 -6.17
N PRO A 492 10.87 12.56 -5.98
CA PRO A 492 9.64 13.26 -5.65
C PRO A 492 8.63 13.10 -6.79
N ILE A 493 7.35 12.91 -6.44
CA ILE A 493 6.25 12.95 -7.40
C ILE A 493 5.89 14.42 -7.61
N LYS A 494 5.81 14.84 -8.87
CA LYS A 494 5.19 16.09 -9.28
C LYS A 494 4.09 15.72 -10.25
N LEU A 495 2.87 16.13 -9.93
CA LEU A 495 1.73 16.00 -10.81
C LEU A 495 1.64 17.32 -11.56
N GLU A 496 2.21 17.37 -12.75
CA GLU A 496 2.22 18.56 -13.59
C GLU A 496 1.01 18.51 -14.53
N LYS A 497 0.39 19.66 -14.78
CA LYS A 497 -0.59 19.83 -15.86
C LYS A 497 0.21 20.17 -17.11
N GLU A 498 0.07 19.39 -18.18
CA GLU A 498 0.40 19.89 -19.53
C GLU A 498 -0.61 20.95 -19.98
#